data_AF-A0A941RAQ5-F1
#
_entry.id   AF-A0A941RAQ5-F1
#
_cell.length_a   1.000
_cell.length_b   1.000
_cell.length_c   1.000
_cell.angle_alpha   90.00
_cell.angle_beta   90.00
_cell.angle_gamma   90.00
#
_symmetry.space_group_name_H-M   'P 1'
#
loop_
_entity.id
_entity.type
_entity.pdbx_description
1 polymer ?
#
loop_
_entity_poly.entity_id
_entity_poly.type
_entity_poly.pdbx_seq_one_letter_code
_entity_poly.pdbx_strand_id
1 'polypeptide(L)'
;MSDSMKGVILVGHGGIPKDCPQDLVTKLKRLEAQRRAAKQPPSPEELELDQKIRRWPRTKATDPYQSGLEAVGAVLRPHLGDVLFAMAYNEFCAPTLEEAVEDVVKQGATSITVLTTMFTPGGSHSEVEIPEILEQLRPKYPDVELRYAWPFDLQLIAKTLTEQLRRWS
;
A
#
# COMPACT_ATOMS: atom_id res chain seq x y z
N MET A 1 4.63 -27.75 16.68
CA MET A 1 4.64 -26.33 16.30
C MET A 1 4.39 -26.31 14.80
N SER A 2 3.16 -26.06 14.36
CA SER A 2 2.90 -25.89 12.93
C SER A 2 3.68 -24.66 12.49
N ASP A 3 4.52 -24.80 11.48
CA ASP A 3 5.26 -23.68 10.91
C ASP A 3 4.22 -22.64 10.46
N SER A 4 4.16 -21.50 11.15
CA SER A 4 3.18 -20.46 10.85
C SER A 4 3.59 -19.83 9.52
N MET A 5 2.80 -20.00 8.47
CA MET A 5 3.10 -19.36 7.19
C MET A 5 3.01 -17.84 7.36
N LYS A 6 4.11 -17.14 7.05
CA LYS A 6 4.23 -15.69 7.23
C LYS A 6 3.95 -14.96 5.93
N GLY A 7 3.29 -13.81 6.06
CA GLY A 7 3.07 -12.85 4.98
C GLY A 7 3.79 -11.54 5.26
N VAL A 8 4.30 -10.91 4.21
CA VAL A 8 4.86 -9.57 4.21
C VAL A 8 4.18 -8.75 3.12
N ILE A 9 3.64 -7.60 3.48
CA ILE A 9 2.97 -6.70 2.53
C ILE A 9 3.71 -5.36 2.51
N LEU A 10 4.23 -4.99 1.33
CA LEU A 10 4.86 -3.68 1.10
C LEU A 10 3.83 -2.69 0.54
N VAL A 11 3.52 -1.66 1.31
CA VAL A 11 2.56 -0.62 0.97
C VAL A 11 3.27 0.64 0.50
N GLY A 12 2.96 1.11 -0.71
CA GLY A 12 3.27 2.47 -1.13
C GLY A 12 2.02 3.28 -1.39
N HIS A 13 2.19 4.51 -1.87
CA HIS A 13 1.04 5.36 -2.23
C HIS A 13 0.28 4.75 -3.42
N GLY A 14 0.81 4.94 -4.61
CA GLY A 14 0.12 4.69 -5.87
C GLY A 14 -0.03 5.99 -6.63
N GLY A 15 -0.09 5.86 -7.96
CA GLY A 15 -0.11 6.99 -8.87
C GLY A 15 -1.30 6.92 -9.80
N ILE A 16 -1.66 8.06 -10.38
CA ILE A 16 -2.59 8.11 -11.50
C ILE A 16 -1.76 7.88 -12.79
N PRO A 17 -2.07 6.87 -13.61
CA PRO A 17 -1.38 6.69 -14.88
C PRO A 17 -1.53 7.92 -15.77
N LYS A 18 -0.47 8.28 -16.49
CA LYS A 18 -0.43 9.48 -17.34
C LYS A 18 -1.48 9.47 -18.47
N ASP A 19 -1.89 8.29 -18.89
CA ASP A 19 -2.88 8.05 -19.93
C ASP A 19 -4.28 7.78 -19.37
N CYS A 20 -4.48 7.87 -18.05
CA CYS A 20 -5.79 7.81 -17.43
C CYS A 20 -6.60 9.07 -17.80
N PRO A 21 -7.84 8.93 -18.31
CA PRO A 21 -8.65 10.08 -18.71
C PRO A 21 -8.87 11.08 -17.57
N GLN A 22 -8.52 12.34 -17.84
CA GLN A 22 -8.52 13.39 -16.82
C GLN A 22 -9.93 13.70 -16.28
N ASP A 23 -10.97 13.48 -17.09
CA ASP A 23 -12.38 13.62 -16.71
C ASP A 23 -12.77 12.61 -15.62
N LEU A 24 -12.31 11.36 -15.72
CA LEU A 24 -12.52 10.34 -14.69
C LEU A 24 -11.86 10.73 -13.37
N VAL A 25 -10.59 11.16 -13.43
CA VAL A 25 -9.84 11.60 -12.25
C VAL A 25 -10.51 12.80 -11.58
N THR A 26 -10.92 13.78 -12.39
CA THR A 26 -11.57 15.00 -11.91
C THR A 26 -12.91 14.67 -11.26
N LYS A 27 -13.68 13.77 -11.87
CA LYS A 27 -14.95 13.30 -11.32
C LYS A 27 -14.76 12.57 -9.99
N LEU A 28 -13.74 11.71 -9.87
CA LEU A 28 -13.42 11.01 -8.62
C LEU A 28 -13.12 12.01 -7.50
N LYS A 29 -12.16 12.91 -7.73
CA LYS A 29 -11.76 13.92 -6.74
C LYS A 29 -12.92 14.80 -6.28
N ARG A 30 -13.84 15.12 -7.20
CA ARG A 30 -15.06 15.86 -6.87
C ARG A 30 -15.97 15.07 -5.93
N LEU A 31 -16.21 13.78 -6.22
CA LEU A 31 -17.03 12.91 -5.37
C LEU A 31 -16.40 12.75 -3.98
N GLU A 32 -15.09 12.50 -3.91
CA GLU A 32 -14.37 12.39 -2.63
C GLU A 32 -14.45 13.69 -1.81
N ALA A 33 -14.31 14.85 -2.45
CA ALA A 33 -14.41 16.14 -1.77
C ALA A 33 -15.83 16.37 -1.22
N GLN A 34 -16.86 16.08 -2.02
CA GLN A 34 -18.26 16.16 -1.58
C GLN A 34 -18.54 15.23 -0.40
N ARG A 35 -18.05 13.98 -0.47
CA ARG A 35 -18.16 13.02 0.61
C ARG A 35 -17.51 13.50 1.89
N ARG A 36 -16.25 13.96 1.82
CA ARG A 36 -15.50 14.45 2.99
C ARG A 36 -16.20 15.64 3.64
N ALA A 37 -16.71 16.57 2.83
CA ALA A 37 -17.50 17.70 3.30
C ALA A 37 -18.80 17.26 4.00
N ALA A 38 -19.48 16.25 3.47
CA ALA A 38 -20.73 15.71 4.02
C ALA A 38 -20.54 14.70 5.16
N LYS A 39 -19.30 14.24 5.44
CA LYS A 39 -18.98 13.15 6.38
C LYS A 39 -19.80 11.87 6.13
N GLN A 40 -20.03 11.56 4.86
CA GLN A 40 -20.78 10.39 4.43
C GLN A 40 -19.85 9.24 4.02
N PRO A 41 -20.35 7.99 3.94
CA PRO A 41 -19.61 6.91 3.30
C PRO A 41 -19.49 7.12 1.78
N PRO A 42 -18.52 6.45 1.11
CA PRO A 42 -18.42 6.43 -0.35
C PRO A 42 -19.71 6.01 -1.04
N SER A 43 -20.09 6.75 -2.09
CA SER A 43 -21.21 6.37 -2.95
C SER A 43 -20.83 5.19 -3.85
N PRO A 44 -21.79 4.40 -4.37
CA PRO A 44 -21.50 3.34 -5.34
C PRO A 44 -20.75 3.87 -6.57
N GLU A 45 -21.13 5.05 -7.08
CA GLU A 45 -20.47 5.68 -8.22
C GLU A 45 -19.00 6.06 -7.90
N GLU A 46 -18.72 6.55 -6.69
CA GLU A 46 -17.36 6.84 -6.24
C GLU A 46 -16.52 5.57 -6.18
N LEU A 47 -17.06 4.50 -5.59
CA LEU A 47 -16.37 3.22 -5.46
C LEU A 47 -16.06 2.59 -6.83
N GLU A 48 -17.03 2.59 -7.75
CA GLU A 48 -16.82 2.08 -9.12
C GLU A 48 -15.73 2.88 -9.85
N LEU A 49 -15.74 4.19 -9.70
CA LEU A 49 -14.77 5.07 -10.36
C LEU A 49 -13.36 4.92 -9.76
N ASP A 50 -13.25 4.82 -8.44
CA ASP A 50 -11.99 4.51 -7.75
C ASP A 50 -11.44 3.17 -8.22
N GLN A 51 -12.25 2.10 -8.21
CA GLN A 51 -11.84 0.79 -8.70
C GLN A 51 -11.38 0.82 -10.16
N LYS A 52 -12.07 1.59 -11.01
CA LYS A 52 -11.70 1.76 -12.42
C LYS A 52 -10.34 2.44 -12.57
N ILE A 53 -10.05 3.48 -11.79
CA ILE A 53 -8.76 4.18 -11.82
C ILE A 53 -7.65 3.29 -11.25
N ARG A 54 -7.89 2.61 -10.13
CA ARG A 54 -6.93 1.67 -9.51
C ARG A 54 -6.48 0.59 -10.48
N ARG A 55 -7.43 0.01 -11.21
CA ARG A 55 -7.22 -1.07 -12.20
C ARG A 55 -6.94 -0.57 -13.62
N TRP A 56 -6.74 0.74 -13.81
CA TRP A 56 -6.38 1.27 -15.12
C TRP A 56 -5.09 0.60 -15.63
N PRO A 57 -4.99 0.19 -16.91
CA PRO A 57 -3.80 -0.46 -17.44
C PRO A 57 -2.53 0.37 -17.23
N ARG A 58 -1.44 -0.29 -16.82
CA ARG A 58 -0.18 0.38 -16.46
C ARG A 58 0.99 -0.20 -17.23
N THR A 59 1.92 0.67 -17.53
CA THR A 59 3.24 0.33 -18.07
C THR A 59 4.28 1.21 -17.36
N LYS A 60 5.56 0.87 -17.46
CA LYS A 60 6.64 1.73 -16.95
C LYS A 60 6.61 3.16 -17.53
N ALA A 61 6.07 3.34 -18.73
CA ALA A 61 5.96 4.66 -19.36
C ALA A 61 4.80 5.48 -18.77
N THR A 62 3.65 4.83 -18.56
CA THR A 62 2.41 5.47 -18.10
C THR A 62 2.34 5.62 -16.58
N ASP A 63 2.95 4.70 -15.82
CA ASP A 63 3.10 4.77 -14.38
C ASP A 63 4.51 4.33 -13.93
N PRO A 64 5.50 5.24 -14.04
CA PRO A 64 6.86 4.95 -13.56
C PRO A 64 6.93 4.83 -12.03
N TYR A 65 5.95 5.37 -11.29
CA TYR A 65 5.96 5.31 -9.83
C TYR A 65 5.65 3.90 -9.34
N GLN A 66 4.57 3.28 -9.84
CA GLN A 66 4.26 1.88 -9.56
C GLN A 66 5.44 0.99 -9.95
N SER A 67 5.99 1.15 -11.16
CA SER A 67 7.14 0.36 -11.62
C SER A 67 8.37 0.54 -10.72
N GLY A 68 8.61 1.76 -10.21
CA GLY A 68 9.70 2.03 -9.27
C GLY A 68 9.49 1.33 -7.92
N LEU A 69 8.26 1.37 -7.40
CA LEU A 69 7.91 0.69 -6.15
C LEU A 69 7.99 -0.84 -6.28
N GLU A 70 7.51 -1.40 -7.39
CA GLU A 70 7.64 -2.84 -7.68
C GLU A 70 9.11 -3.26 -7.80
N ALA A 71 9.97 -2.40 -8.36
CA ALA A 71 11.42 -2.66 -8.39
C ALA A 71 12.02 -2.70 -6.96
N VAL A 72 11.58 -1.82 -6.06
CA VAL A 72 11.96 -1.90 -4.64
C VAL A 72 11.49 -3.21 -4.02
N GLY A 73 10.23 -3.61 -4.26
CA GLY A 73 9.69 -4.89 -3.79
C GLY A 73 10.47 -6.10 -4.32
N ALA A 74 10.84 -6.08 -5.60
CA ALA A 74 11.63 -7.13 -6.24
C ALA A 74 13.04 -7.25 -5.64
N VAL A 75 13.66 -6.13 -5.26
CA VAL A 75 14.96 -6.13 -4.57
C VAL A 75 14.82 -6.53 -3.10
N LEU A 76 13.72 -6.18 -2.43
CA LEU A 76 13.46 -6.53 -1.04
C LEU A 76 13.20 -8.03 -0.86
N ARG A 77 12.34 -8.62 -1.69
CA ARG A 77 11.80 -9.98 -1.53
C ARG A 77 12.86 -11.06 -1.26
N PRO A 78 14.01 -11.13 -1.96
CA PRO A 78 15.04 -12.13 -1.68
C PRO A 78 15.62 -12.09 -0.25
N HIS A 79 15.50 -10.96 0.46
CA HIS A 79 16.01 -10.78 1.82
C HIS A 79 15.04 -11.24 2.91
N LEU A 80 13.81 -11.65 2.56
CA LEU A 80 12.75 -11.97 3.52
C LEU A 80 12.65 -13.46 3.86
N GLY A 81 13.42 -14.32 3.20
CA GLY A 81 13.33 -15.78 3.36
C GLY A 81 12.07 -16.37 2.72
N ASP A 82 11.61 -17.50 3.25
CA ASP A 82 10.42 -18.19 2.76
C ASP A 82 9.15 -17.58 3.38
N VAL A 83 8.67 -16.49 2.77
CA VAL A 83 7.45 -15.78 3.16
C VAL A 83 6.58 -15.49 1.94
N LEU A 84 5.27 -15.44 2.16
CA LEU A 84 4.35 -14.86 1.19
C LEU A 84 4.62 -13.36 1.10
N PHE A 85 4.72 -12.82 -0.12
CA PHE A 85 5.04 -11.41 -0.34
C PHE A 85 4.04 -10.78 -1.30
N ALA A 86 3.45 -9.66 -0.91
CA ALA A 86 2.52 -8.90 -1.74
C ALA A 86 2.85 -7.40 -1.74
N MET A 87 2.45 -6.73 -2.82
CA MET A 87 2.45 -5.27 -2.93
C MET A 87 1.05 -4.76 -2.58
N ALA A 88 0.95 -3.53 -2.06
CA ALA A 88 -0.32 -2.84 -1.90
C ALA A 88 -0.16 -1.32 -2.08
N TYR A 89 -1.28 -0.66 -2.37
CA TYR A 89 -1.30 0.77 -2.67
C TYR A 89 -2.44 1.48 -1.92
N ASN A 90 -2.12 2.58 -1.24
CA ASN A 90 -3.10 3.42 -0.53
C ASN A 90 -4.11 4.06 -1.49
N GLU A 91 -3.67 4.53 -2.65
CA GLU A 91 -4.48 5.37 -3.55
C GLU A 91 -4.22 5.07 -5.02
N PHE A 92 -5.25 5.24 -5.85
CA PHE A 92 -5.17 5.25 -7.31
C PHE A 92 -4.55 4.04 -8.01
N CYS A 93 -4.08 3.03 -7.29
CA CYS A 93 -3.47 1.81 -7.81
C CYS A 93 -4.03 0.59 -7.07
N ALA A 94 -3.94 -0.57 -7.72
CA ALA A 94 -4.33 -1.87 -7.18
C ALA A 94 -3.10 -2.80 -7.10
N PRO A 95 -3.08 -3.77 -6.18
CA PRO A 95 -4.15 -4.08 -5.20
C PRO A 95 -4.19 -3.09 -4.01
N THR A 96 -5.35 -2.97 -3.35
CA THR A 96 -5.46 -2.28 -2.06
C THR A 96 -4.84 -3.10 -0.93
N LEU A 97 -4.68 -2.51 0.26
CA LEU A 97 -4.18 -3.26 1.42
C LEU A 97 -5.15 -4.40 1.82
N GLU A 98 -6.46 -4.17 1.73
CA GLU A 98 -7.48 -5.18 1.99
C GLU A 98 -7.37 -6.35 1.01
N GLU A 99 -7.21 -6.06 -0.28
CA GLU A 99 -7.05 -7.08 -1.33
C GLU A 99 -5.75 -7.88 -1.13
N ALA A 100 -4.65 -7.20 -0.78
CA ALA A 100 -3.36 -7.85 -0.51
C ALA A 100 -3.41 -8.75 0.74
N VAL A 101 -4.07 -8.31 1.81
CA VAL A 101 -4.28 -9.14 3.01
C VAL A 101 -5.14 -10.35 2.68
N GLU A 102 -6.26 -10.15 1.98
CA GLU A 102 -7.13 -11.26 1.58
C GLU A 102 -6.38 -12.31 0.75
N ASP A 103 -5.54 -11.87 -0.19
CA ASP A 103 -4.77 -12.75 -1.06
C ASP A 103 -3.76 -13.61 -0.29
N VAL A 104 -2.98 -13.01 0.62
CA VAL A 104 -1.99 -13.79 1.40
C VAL A 104 -2.65 -14.66 2.47
N VAL A 105 -3.82 -14.27 3.01
CA VAL A 105 -4.62 -15.13 3.89
C VAL A 105 -5.14 -16.36 3.14
N LYS A 106 -5.64 -16.18 1.90
CA LYS A 106 -6.07 -17.31 1.04
C LYS A 106 -4.94 -18.29 0.73
N GLN A 107 -3.70 -17.80 0.69
CA GLN A 107 -2.50 -18.61 0.51
C GLN A 107 -2.04 -19.32 1.81
N GLY A 108 -2.68 -19.05 2.95
CA GLY A 108 -2.43 -19.71 4.23
C GLY A 108 -1.64 -18.89 5.25
N ALA A 109 -1.40 -17.59 5.01
CA ALA A 109 -0.72 -16.75 5.99
C ALA A 109 -1.49 -16.70 7.32
N THR A 110 -0.81 -16.98 8.43
CA THR A 110 -1.36 -16.86 9.79
C THR A 110 -0.70 -15.73 10.59
N SER A 111 0.35 -15.12 10.06
CA SER A 111 0.97 -13.89 10.59
C SER A 111 1.42 -13.01 9.43
N ILE A 112 0.91 -11.78 9.36
CA ILE A 112 1.17 -10.82 8.29
C ILE A 112 1.81 -9.57 8.89
N THR A 113 2.96 -9.18 8.35
CA THR A 113 3.61 -7.90 8.67
C THR A 113 3.47 -6.93 7.50
N VAL A 114 2.81 -5.81 7.75
CA VAL A 114 2.68 -4.70 6.82
C VAL A 114 3.82 -3.72 7.05
N LEU A 115 4.50 -3.30 5.98
CA LEU A 115 5.50 -2.24 5.99
C LEU A 115 5.18 -1.23 4.90
N THR A 116 5.77 -0.04 4.98
CA THR A 116 5.54 1.01 3.99
C THR A 116 6.81 1.70 3.51
N THR A 117 6.81 2.24 2.29
CA THR A 117 7.85 3.15 1.79
C THR A 117 7.70 4.59 2.30
N MET A 118 6.66 4.89 3.07
CA MET A 118 6.42 6.19 3.70
C MET A 118 7.21 6.29 5.00
N PHE A 119 8.51 6.55 4.88
CA PHE A 119 9.46 6.43 6.00
C PHE A 119 9.33 7.53 7.05
N THR A 120 8.85 8.72 6.66
CA THR A 120 8.82 9.90 7.53
C THR A 120 7.49 10.05 8.26
N PRO A 121 7.48 10.27 9.59
CA PRO A 121 6.29 10.68 10.32
C PRO A 121 5.68 11.99 9.80
N GLY A 122 4.39 12.20 10.07
CA GLY A 122 3.59 13.36 9.68
C GLY A 122 2.68 13.14 8.46
N GLY A 123 2.69 11.94 7.84
CA GLY A 123 1.83 11.60 6.71
C GLY A 123 0.57 10.83 7.12
N SER A 124 -0.61 11.24 6.62
CA SER A 124 -1.90 10.61 6.97
C SER A 124 -1.97 9.14 6.55
N HIS A 125 -1.44 8.78 5.39
CA HIS A 125 -1.49 7.41 4.89
C HIS A 125 -0.80 6.42 5.84
N SER A 126 0.41 6.74 6.30
CA SER A 126 1.18 5.86 7.19
C SER A 126 0.72 5.91 8.64
N GLU A 127 0.26 7.06 9.14
CA GLU A 127 -0.09 7.23 10.56
C GLU A 127 -1.54 6.94 10.90
N VAL A 128 -2.44 7.09 9.93
CA VAL A 128 -3.89 7.01 10.16
C VAL A 128 -4.51 5.92 9.30
N GLU A 129 -4.36 6.01 7.98
CA GLU A 129 -5.13 5.17 7.07
C GLU A 129 -4.73 3.69 7.12
N ILE A 130 -3.43 3.37 7.09
CA ILE A 130 -2.98 1.96 7.20
C ILE A 130 -3.42 1.35 8.54
N PRO A 131 -3.18 1.98 9.70
CA PRO A 131 -3.71 1.48 10.97
C PRO A 131 -5.23 1.28 10.97
N GLU A 132 -6.01 2.24 10.47
CA GLU A 132 -7.47 2.13 10.41
C GLU A 132 -7.94 0.95 9.54
N ILE A 133 -7.32 0.74 8.38
CA ILE A 133 -7.62 -0.41 7.53
C ILE A 133 -7.31 -1.72 8.28
N LEU A 134 -6.17 -1.79 8.97
CA LEU A 134 -5.82 -2.98 9.74
C LEU A 134 -6.80 -3.23 10.91
N GLU A 135 -7.27 -2.20 11.60
CA GLU A 135 -8.32 -2.33 12.63
C GLU A 135 -9.61 -2.90 12.05
N GLN A 136 -9.99 -2.51 10.82
CA GLN A 136 -11.16 -3.07 10.14
C GLN A 136 -10.98 -4.51 9.65
N LEU A 137 -9.74 -4.93 9.37
CA LEU A 137 -9.42 -6.28 8.90
C LEU A 137 -9.28 -7.29 10.04
N ARG A 138 -8.81 -6.88 11.23
CA ARG A 138 -8.68 -7.77 12.41
C ARG A 138 -9.93 -8.58 12.74
N PRO A 139 -11.15 -8.01 12.82
CA PRO A 139 -12.35 -8.80 13.09
C PRO A 139 -12.75 -9.72 11.94
N LYS A 140 -12.30 -9.46 10.70
CA LYS A 140 -12.55 -10.33 9.53
C LYS A 140 -11.63 -11.55 9.51
N TYR A 141 -10.44 -11.44 10.10
CA TYR A 141 -9.43 -12.50 10.15
C TYR A 141 -8.94 -12.73 11.59
N PRO A 142 -9.79 -13.22 12.51
CA PRO A 142 -9.44 -13.33 13.94
C PRO A 142 -8.29 -14.31 14.22
N ASP A 143 -8.06 -15.27 13.34
CA ASP A 143 -6.99 -16.27 13.46
C ASP A 143 -5.67 -15.84 12.77
N VAL A 144 -5.63 -14.64 12.19
CA VAL A 144 -4.46 -14.10 11.49
C VAL A 144 -3.90 -12.93 12.27
N GLU A 145 -2.64 -13.03 12.65
CA GLU A 145 -1.96 -11.93 13.31
C GLU A 145 -1.60 -10.82 12.32
N LEU A 146 -2.16 -9.62 12.49
CA LEU A 146 -1.85 -8.45 11.67
C LEU A 146 -0.95 -7.47 12.44
N ARG A 147 0.30 -7.32 11.99
CA ARG A 147 1.27 -6.36 12.52
C ARG A 147 1.56 -5.25 11.52
N TYR A 148 1.78 -4.05 12.03
CA TYR A 148 2.25 -2.91 11.25
C TYR A 148 3.64 -2.49 11.74
N ALA A 149 4.64 -2.59 10.87
CA ALA A 149 6.03 -2.25 11.17
C ALA A 149 6.29 -0.74 10.99
N TRP A 150 5.67 0.05 11.86
CA TRP A 150 5.75 1.52 11.88
C TRP A 150 5.67 2.03 13.33
N PRO A 151 6.34 3.14 13.71
CA PRO A 151 7.18 4.02 12.89
C PRO A 151 8.55 3.42 12.60
N PHE A 152 9.22 3.95 11.56
CA PHE A 152 10.61 3.63 11.28
C PHE A 152 11.55 4.31 12.28
N ASP A 153 12.63 3.61 12.67
CA ASP A 153 13.72 4.23 13.43
C ASP A 153 14.40 5.30 12.56
N LEU A 154 14.39 6.54 13.05
CA LEU A 154 14.98 7.69 12.36
C LEU A 154 16.50 7.52 12.16
N GLN A 155 17.20 6.76 13.00
CA GLN A 155 18.62 6.45 12.80
C GLN A 155 18.85 5.58 11.56
N LEU A 156 17.94 4.64 11.26
CA LEU A 156 18.02 3.81 10.05
C LEU A 156 17.80 4.64 8.78
N ILE A 157 16.85 5.59 8.83
CA ILE A 157 16.61 6.52 7.72
C ILE A 157 17.84 7.41 7.51
N ALA A 158 18.34 8.05 8.57
CA ALA A 158 19.52 8.91 8.49
C ALA A 158 20.76 8.15 7.97
N LYS A 159 20.95 6.90 8.39
CA LYS A 159 22.02 6.03 7.89
C LYS A 159 21.88 5.76 6.39
N THR A 160 20.68 5.47 5.92
CA THR A 160 20.41 5.25 4.48
C THR A 160 20.74 6.49 3.65
N LEU A 161 20.33 7.67 4.10
CA LEU A 161 20.65 8.95 3.45
C LEU A 161 22.15 9.23 3.44
N THR A 162 22.83 8.97 4.57
CA THR A 162 24.28 9.14 4.69
C THR A 162 25.04 8.22 3.75
N GLU A 163 24.62 6.96 3.63
CA GLU A 163 25.23 6.01 2.71
C GLU A 163 25.04 6.43 1.25
N GLN A 164 23.86 6.93 0.90
CA GLN A 164 23.64 7.48 -0.43
C GLN A 164 24.53 8.69 -0.71
N LEU A 165 24.71 9.61 0.25
CA LEU A 165 25.61 10.75 0.07
C LEU A 165 27.05 10.31 -0.20
N ARG A 166 27.55 9.31 0.54
CA ARG A 166 28.90 8.76 0.36
C ARG A 166 29.14 8.14 -1.02
N ARG A 167 28.11 7.56 -1.65
CA ARG A 167 28.24 7.01 -3.01
C ARG A 167 28.49 8.07 -4.09
N TRP A 168 28.28 9.34 -3.76
CA TRP A 168 28.42 10.49 -4.67
C TRP A 168 29.47 11.50 -4.18
N SER A 169 30.20 11.16 -3.12
CA SER A 169 31.35 11.93 -2.60
C SER A 169 32.64 11.24 -3.02
#